data_AF-A0A016URF2-F1
#
_entry.id   AF-A0A016URF2-F1
#
_cell.length_a   1.000
_cell.length_b   1.000
_cell.length_c   1.000
_cell.angle_alpha   90.00
_cell.angle_beta   90.00
_cell.angle_gamma   90.00
#
_symmetry.space_group_name_H-M   'P 1'
#
loop_
_entity.id
_entity.type
_entity.pdbx_description
1 polymer ?
#
loop_
_entity_poly.entity_id
_entity_poly.type
_entity_poly.pdbx_seq_one_letter_code
_entity_poly.pdbx_strand_id
1 'polypeptide(L)' 'MTDTIYTEGWLIRSRERGMHFPPFKSKWVRRYFVLRVLDRNLGTYVLDEFRKDDKRRLRKSLDLTRCVQVCMGIRNQ' A
#
# COMPACT_ATOMS: atom_id res chain seq x y z
N MET A 1 20.20 1.91 -10.97
CA MET A 1 18.96 1.57 -10.23
C MET A 1 18.85 2.53 -9.05
N THR A 2 18.09 3.61 -9.21
CA THR A 2 17.88 4.59 -8.14
C THR A 2 16.60 4.24 -7.40
N ASP A 3 16.73 3.39 -6.38
CA ASP A 3 15.63 3.12 -5.44
C ASP A 3 15.30 4.41 -4.69
N THR A 4 14.33 5.16 -5.18
CA THR A 4 13.95 6.46 -4.63
C THR A 4 12.51 6.44 -4.17
N ILE A 5 12.27 6.96 -2.98
CA ILE A 5 10.92 7.16 -2.46
C ILE A 5 10.27 8.27 -3.26
N TYR A 6 9.15 7.96 -3.93
CA TYR A 6 8.33 8.94 -4.63
C TYR A 6 7.39 9.66 -3.66
N THR A 7 6.67 8.90 -2.85
CA THR A 7 5.76 9.41 -1.83
C THR A 7 5.54 8.38 -0.74
N GLU A 8 5.08 8.83 0.42
CA GLU A 8 4.73 7.96 1.53
C GLU A 8 3.65 8.59 2.40
N GLY A 9 2.93 7.75 3.14
CA GLY A 9 1.90 8.22 4.03
C GLY A 9 0.98 7.14 4.57
N TRP A 10 0.06 7.59 5.41
CA TRP A 10 -0.94 6.73 6.01
C TRP A 10 -2.12 6.51 5.07
N LEU A 11 -2.41 5.26 4.73
CA LEU A 11 -3.60 4.87 3.99
C LEU A 11 -4.45 3.89 4.79
N ILE A 12 -5.73 3.84 4.45
CA ILE A 12 -6.67 2.85 4.96
C ILE A 12 -6.85 1.77 3.90
N ARG A 13 -6.65 0.51 4.27
CA ARG A 13 -6.97 -0.62 3.42
C ARG A 13 -8.00 -1.53 4.07
N SER A 14 -8.73 -2.27 3.25
CA SER A 14 -9.49 -3.42 3.74
C SER A 14 -8.56 -4.56 4.15
N ARG A 15 -8.96 -5.31 5.17
CA ARG A 15 -8.31 -6.60 5.50
C ARG A 15 -8.53 -7.63 4.39
N GLU A 16 -7.65 -8.63 4.33
CA GLU A 16 -7.75 -9.72 3.35
C GLU A 16 -9.02 -10.54 3.61
N ARG A 17 -9.71 -10.92 2.53
CA ARG A 17 -10.90 -11.77 2.58
C ARG A 17 -10.47 -13.16 3.05
N GLY A 18 -11.07 -13.68 4.12
CA GLY A 18 -10.78 -15.00 4.68
C GLY A 18 -10.16 -15.00 6.08
N MET A 19 -9.75 -13.83 6.60
CA MET A 19 -9.29 -13.72 7.98
C MET A 19 -10.50 -13.67 8.92
N HIS A 20 -10.77 -14.75 9.66
CA HIS A 20 -11.83 -14.78 10.68
C HIS A 20 -11.53 -13.70 11.72
N PHE A 21 -12.36 -12.67 11.75
CA PHE A 21 -12.03 -11.46 12.46
C PHE A 21 -12.82 -11.35 13.76
N PRO A 22 -12.18 -11.03 14.90
CA PRO A 22 -12.89 -10.87 16.16
C PRO A 22 -14.00 -9.83 16.01
N PRO A 23 -15.19 -10.04 16.61
CA PRO A 23 -16.37 -9.21 16.38
C PRO A 23 -16.18 -7.72 16.76
N PHE A 24 -15.16 -7.38 17.54
CA PHE A 24 -14.92 -6.02 18.06
C PHE A 24 -13.94 -5.18 17.23
N LYS A 25 -13.59 -5.65 16.04
CA LYS A 25 -12.41 -5.15 15.35
C LYS A 25 -12.90 -4.64 13.98
N SER A 26 -12.31 -3.57 13.42
CA SER A 26 -12.78 -2.95 12.16
C SER A 26 -12.18 -3.60 10.89
N LYS A 27 -13.02 -3.78 9.85
CA LYS A 27 -12.63 -4.28 8.52
C LYS A 27 -11.56 -3.38 7.87
N TRP A 28 -11.58 -2.11 8.23
CA TRP A 28 -10.65 -1.09 7.75
C TRP A 28 -9.44 -1.02 8.68
N VAL A 29 -8.25 -0.98 8.10
CA VAL A 29 -7.01 -0.89 8.87
C VAL A 29 -6.11 0.20 8.31
N ARG A 30 -5.59 1.04 9.21
CA ARG A 30 -4.62 2.09 8.89
C ARG A 30 -3.21 1.51 8.86
N ARG A 31 -2.46 1.80 7.79
CA ARG A 31 -1.09 1.32 7.54
C ARG A 31 -0.27 2.43 6.90
N TYR A 32 1.04 2.38 7.11
CA TYR A 32 1.97 3.31 6.47
C TYR A 32 2.44 2.69 5.16
N PHE A 33 2.35 3.44 4.08
CA PHE A 33 2.74 2.98 2.75
C PHE A 33 3.88 3.84 2.22
N VAL A 34 4.80 3.20 1.50
CA VAL A 34 5.91 3.85 0.81
C VAL A 34 5.86 3.45 -0.65
N LEU A 35 5.72 4.43 -1.54
CA LEU A 35 5.80 4.23 -2.97
C LEU A 35 7.25 4.48 -3.41
N ARG A 36 7.91 3.43 -3.88
CA ARG A 36 9.27 3.49 -4.41
C ARG A 36 9.25 3.41 -5.93
N VAL A 37 10.16 4.15 -6.55
CA VAL A 37 10.45 4.05 -7.98
C VAL A 37 11.70 3.18 -8.14
N LEU A 38 11.57 2.09 -8.88
CA LEU A 38 12.72 1.25 -9.25
C LEU A 38 13.42 1.81 -10.49
N ASP A 39 12.62 2.21 -11.47
CA ASP A 39 13.07 2.84 -12.71
C ASP A 39 11.99 3.81 -13.21
N ARG A 40 12.34 5.10 -13.26
CA ARG A 40 11.43 6.17 -13.72
C ARG A 40 11.15 6.07 -15.22
N ASN A 41 12.12 5.64 -16.01
CA ASN A 41 11.98 5.56 -17.46
C ASN A 41 11.08 4.39 -17.86
N LEU A 42 11.12 3.31 -17.09
CA LEU A 42 10.30 2.12 -17.32
C LEU A 42 8.95 2.15 -16.58
N GLY A 43 8.66 3.22 -15.83
CA GLY A 43 7.43 3.32 -15.03
C GLY A 43 7.30 2.20 -14.00
N THR A 44 8.42 1.71 -13.45
CA THR A 44 8.43 0.57 -12.54
C THR A 44 8.32 1.06 -11.10
N TYR A 45 7.20 0.78 -10.46
CA TYR A 45 6.90 1.21 -9.09
C TYR A 45 6.62 0.02 -8.17
N VAL A 46 7.02 0.17 -6.91
CA VAL A 46 6.73 -0.79 -5.84
C VAL A 46 6.07 -0.06 -4.69
N LEU A 47 4.98 -0.64 -4.17
CA LEU A 47 4.25 -0.13 -3.02
C LEU A 47 4.48 -1.03 -1.80
N ASP A 48 5.21 -0.52 -0.82
CA ASP A 48 5.50 -1.23 0.42
C ASP A 48 4.52 -0.86 1.52
N GLU A 49 4.05 -1.86 2.26
CA GLU A 49 3.19 -1.73 3.43
C GLU A 49 3.99 -1.94 4.72
N PHE A 50 3.89 -1.00 5.64
CA PHE A 50 4.44 -1.07 6.99
C PHE A 50 3.35 -0.95 8.05
N ARG A 51 3.64 -1.48 9.24
CA ARG A 51 2.71 -1.36 10.39
C ARG A 51 2.63 0.09 10.90
N LYS A 52 3.75 0.80 10.86
CA LYS A 52 3.96 2.16 11.36
C LYS A 52 4.95 2.89 10.45
N ASP A 53 5.07 4.20 10.64
CA ASP A 53 5.96 5.12 9.93
C ASP A 53 7.46 4.92 10.24
N ASP A 54 7.78 4.20 11.32
CA ASP A 54 9.16 3.81 11.67
C ASP A 54 9.78 2.77 10.72
N LYS A 55 8.97 2.22 9.80
CA LYS A 55 9.39 1.29 8.73
C LYS A 55 10.18 0.06 9.20
N ARG A 56 10.10 -0.30 10.49
CA ARG A 56 10.89 -1.39 11.10
C ARG A 56 10.61 -2.76 10.52
N ARG A 57 9.39 -3.02 10.06
CA ARG A 57 8.99 -4.33 9.51
C ARG A 57 8.07 -4.17 8.31
N LEU A 58 8.58 -4.55 7.15
CA LEU A 58 7.82 -4.72 5.92
C LEU A 58 6.76 -5.81 6.12
N ARG A 59 5.50 -5.47 5.83
CA ARG A 59 4.36 -6.40 5.92
C ARG A 59 4.06 -7.03 4.56
N LYS A 60 4.07 -6.21 3.51
CA LYS A 60 3.71 -6.60 2.16
C LYS A 60 4.44 -5.66 1.21
N SER A 61 4.85 -6.19 0.07
CA SER A 61 5.39 -5.40 -1.04
C SER A 61 4.58 -5.74 -2.27
N LEU A 62 4.08 -4.73 -2.97
CA LEU A 62 3.25 -4.88 -4.15
C LEU A 62 3.99 -4.27 -5.34
N ASP A 63 4.31 -5.11 -6.31
CA ASP A 63 4.81 -4.68 -7.60
C ASP A 63 3.65 -4.11 -8.43
N LEU A 64 3.71 -2.80 -8.70
CA LEU A 64 2.65 -2.10 -9.42
C LEU A 64 2.73 -2.32 -10.94
N THR A 65 3.82 -2.88 -11.48
CA THR A 65 3.84 -3.30 -12.89
C THR A 65 2.83 -4.41 -13.18
N ARG A 66 2.48 -5.18 -12.14
CA ARG A 66 1.45 -6.23 -12.20
C ARG A 66 0.04 -5.68 -11.97
N CYS A 67 -0.10 -4.38 -11.66
CA CYS A 67 -1.39 -3.75 -11.47
C CYS A 67 -1.96 -3.35 -12.83
N VAL A 68 -3.03 -4.02 -13.25
CA VAL A 68 -3.68 -3.77 -14.55
C VAL A 68 -4.48 -2.47 -14.55
N GLN A 69 -5.06 -2.09 -13.41
CA GLN A 69 -5.95 -0.94 -13.32
C GLN A 69 -5.99 -0.34 -11.91
N VAL A 70 -5.98 0.99 -11.85
CA VAL A 70 -6.27 1.76 -10.64
C VAL A 70 -7.58 2.51 -10.86
N CYS A 71 -8.58 2.23 -10.04
CA CYS A 71 -9.87 2.90 -10.09
C CYS A 71 -9.96 3.98 -9.00
N MET A 72 -10.43 5.17 -9.35
CA MET A 72 -10.82 6.17 -8.35
C MET A 72 -12.23 5.86 -7.86
N GLY A 73 -12.37 5.58 -6.56
CA GLY A 73 -13.69 5.49 -5.93
C GLY A 73 -14.28 6.90 -5.76
N ILE A 74 -15.49 7.12 -6.26
CA ILE A 74 -16.21 8.38 -6.11
C ILE A 74 -16.56 8.54 -4.62
N ARG A 75 -16.11 9.62 -3.99
CA ARG A 75 -16.62 10.04 -2.68
C ARG A 75 -17.98 10.68 -2.93
N ASN A 76 -19.06 10.04 -2.50
CA ASN A 76 -20.32 10.76 -2.33
C ASN A 76 -20.08 11.78 -1.21
N GLN A 77 -20.08 13.06 -1.59
CA GLN A 77 -20.16 14.18 -0.65
C GLN A 77 -21.58 14.27 -0.11
#